data_AF-A0A939R990-F1
#
_entry.id   AF-A0A939R990-F1
#
_cell.length_a   1.000
_cell.length_b   1.000
_cell.length_c   1.000
_cell.angle_alpha   90.00
_cell.angle_beta   90.00
_cell.angle_gamma   90.00
#
_symmetry.space_group_name_H-M   'P 1'
#
loop_
_entity.id
_entity.type
_entity.pdbx_description
1 polymer ?
#
loop_
_entity_poly.entity_id
_entity_poly.type
_entity_poly.pdbx_seq_one_letter_code
_entity_poly.pdbx_strand_id
1 'polypeptide(L)'
;MSKDRITEKKHRRHVRLFAFLAALVRPFFRKKFNYVCDDLKQIDGPYLLLCNHTTNYDPVFVGLAASKQLYFVASEHVTRNRFLWALLNFIFAPIIHQKGKAGVNTVAEMLRCLKAGYNVAIFPEGNRSFNGITLPFLSTIGKLARKSGAKLITYKLEGGYLTQPRWSFTLRRGKLAGKLVHVYDTDELKGMTDDEVNSAIERDLYEDAFKTQEAEHIPFKGKRLAYGLETTLFMCPKCRRIGQLKSSNTGISCECGYSAEYNEYGELTCPDGTKTTIAAWDAFQRESLEKEIMTANASHSDRVIFEDEIKLQRISNDHAVTESRKTELRAFCDHIEIGDRKLCPSDVTGMAVHSRNTIVTHDAETGAQYEIKGTNELFNALKYLYHYEITKSQASC
;
A
#
# COMPACT_ATOMS: atom_id res chain seq x y z
N MET A 1 -15.63 -26.04 16.26
CA MET A 1 -16.63 -25.03 15.84
C MET A 1 -16.25 -23.68 16.44
N SER A 2 -15.61 -22.79 15.68
CA SER A 2 -15.29 -21.43 16.13
C SER A 2 -16.59 -20.62 16.20
N LYS A 3 -16.94 -20.07 17.38
CA LYS A 3 -18.09 -19.17 17.55
C LYS A 3 -17.98 -18.00 16.56
N ASP A 4 -19.11 -17.57 15.98
CA ASP A 4 -19.15 -16.39 15.12
C ASP A 4 -18.57 -15.18 15.86
N ARG A 5 -17.50 -14.60 15.31
CA ARG A 5 -16.79 -13.45 15.89
C ARG A 5 -17.72 -12.25 16.07
N ILE A 6 -18.62 -12.05 15.12
CA ILE A 6 -19.60 -10.97 15.05
C ILE A 6 -20.97 -11.58 15.31
N THR A 7 -21.48 -11.38 16.52
CA THR A 7 -22.87 -11.74 16.84
C THR A 7 -23.81 -10.66 16.32
N GLU A 8 -25.07 -11.02 16.12
CA GLU A 8 -26.12 -10.09 15.70
C GLU A 8 -26.23 -8.85 16.62
N LYS A 9 -26.08 -9.02 17.94
CA LYS A 9 -26.01 -7.90 18.91
C LYS A 9 -24.82 -6.98 18.64
N LYS A 10 -23.64 -7.53 18.32
CA LYS A 10 -22.45 -6.73 17.97
C LYS A 10 -22.65 -6.00 16.64
N HIS A 11 -23.22 -6.66 15.63
CA HIS A 11 -23.49 -6.06 14.33
C HIS A 11 -24.38 -4.83 14.46
N ARG A 12 -25.53 -4.93 15.16
CA ARG A 12 -26.41 -3.78 15.40
C ARG A 12 -25.72 -2.61 16.09
N ARG A 13 -24.79 -2.89 17.03
CA ARG A 13 -23.96 -1.86 17.66
C ARG A 13 -23.04 -1.20 16.64
N HIS A 14 -22.34 -1.98 15.83
CA HIS A 14 -21.44 -1.45 14.80
C HIS A 14 -22.21 -0.55 13.82
N VAL A 15 -23.38 -0.99 13.33
CA VAL A 15 -24.24 -0.18 12.44
C VAL A 15 -24.59 1.19 13.05
N ARG A 16 -25.02 1.22 14.32
CA ARG A 16 -25.36 2.49 15.00
C ARG A 16 -24.14 3.39 15.19
N LEU A 17 -23.02 2.82 15.64
CA LEU A 17 -21.79 3.57 15.85
C LEU A 17 -21.24 4.11 14.53
N PHE A 18 -21.27 3.31 13.47
CA PHE A 18 -20.82 3.71 12.15
C PHE A 18 -21.66 4.85 11.60
N ALA A 19 -22.99 4.77 11.68
CA ALA A 19 -23.87 5.84 11.22
C ALA A 19 -23.60 7.16 11.99
N PHE A 20 -23.45 7.08 13.31
CA PHE A 20 -23.11 8.22 14.16
C PHE A 20 -21.74 8.83 13.80
N LEU A 21 -20.70 8.00 13.70
CA LEU A 21 -19.35 8.45 13.37
C LEU A 21 -19.27 9.00 11.95
N ALA A 22 -19.93 8.37 10.98
CA ALA A 22 -20.00 8.86 9.60
C ALA A 22 -20.64 10.26 9.56
N ALA A 23 -21.77 10.47 10.26
CA ALA A 23 -22.42 11.77 10.34
C ALA A 23 -21.51 12.84 10.99
N LEU A 24 -20.80 12.49 12.06
CA LEU A 24 -19.88 13.37 12.77
C LEU A 24 -18.66 13.76 11.92
N VAL A 25 -18.09 12.79 11.21
CA VAL A 25 -16.80 12.93 10.50
C VAL A 25 -16.96 13.49 9.10
N ARG A 26 -18.11 13.28 8.43
CA ARG A 26 -18.39 13.77 7.06
C ARG A 26 -18.09 15.25 6.83
N PRO A 27 -18.56 16.22 7.64
CA PRO A 27 -18.30 17.64 7.37
C PRO A 27 -16.81 17.99 7.48
N PHE A 28 -16.11 17.38 8.44
CA PHE A 28 -14.67 17.56 8.59
C PHE A 28 -13.92 17.05 7.36
N PHE A 29 -14.21 15.83 6.89
CA PHE A 29 -13.53 15.25 5.74
C PHE A 29 -13.84 15.99 4.43
N ARG A 30 -15.11 16.38 4.20
CA ARG A 30 -15.48 17.25 3.07
C ARG A 30 -14.69 18.54 3.08
N LYS A 31 -14.58 19.22 4.23
CA LYS A 31 -13.86 20.49 4.32
C LYS A 31 -12.34 20.33 4.24
N LYS A 32 -11.77 19.34 4.91
CA LYS A 32 -10.31 19.17 5.04
C LYS A 32 -9.68 18.62 3.77
N PHE A 33 -10.31 17.64 3.14
CA PHE A 33 -9.80 16.93 1.96
C PHE A 33 -10.48 17.35 0.65
N ASN A 34 -11.44 18.28 0.70
CA ASN A 34 -12.31 18.61 -0.44
C ASN A 34 -12.95 17.35 -1.04
N TYR A 35 -13.39 16.45 -0.16
CA TYR A 35 -13.88 15.14 -0.57
C TYR A 35 -15.27 15.25 -1.20
N VAL A 36 -15.37 14.80 -2.45
CA VAL A 36 -16.62 14.63 -3.21
C VAL A 36 -16.76 13.15 -3.55
N CYS A 37 -17.97 12.60 -3.44
CA CYS A 37 -18.16 11.17 -3.63
C CYS A 37 -19.52 10.81 -4.22
N ASP A 38 -19.53 9.77 -5.03
CA ASP A 38 -20.76 9.04 -5.37
C ASP A 38 -21.24 8.28 -4.14
N ASP A 39 -22.53 8.37 -3.86
CA ASP A 39 -23.13 7.79 -2.66
C ASP A 39 -23.58 6.35 -2.94
N LEU A 40 -23.25 5.41 -2.05
CA LEU A 40 -23.61 3.99 -2.20
C LEU A 40 -24.79 3.58 -1.31
N LYS A 41 -25.48 4.53 -0.66
CA LYS A 41 -26.61 4.26 0.25
C LYS A 41 -27.72 3.42 -0.37
N GLN A 42 -27.97 3.57 -1.67
CA GLN A 42 -29.05 2.87 -2.36
C GLN A 42 -28.68 1.42 -2.73
N ILE A 43 -27.43 1.00 -2.56
CA ILE A 43 -27.00 -0.35 -2.89
C ILE A 43 -27.24 -1.26 -1.69
N ASP A 44 -28.11 -2.25 -1.86
CA ASP A 44 -28.41 -3.23 -0.84
C ASP A 44 -27.32 -4.30 -0.70
N GLY A 45 -27.12 -4.76 0.54
CA GLY A 45 -26.14 -5.79 0.89
C GLY A 45 -26.72 -7.21 0.84
N PRO A 46 -25.87 -8.23 0.99
CA PRO A 46 -24.42 -8.13 1.19
C PRO A 46 -23.67 -7.80 -0.11
N TYR A 47 -22.59 -7.03 0.03
CA TYR A 47 -21.64 -6.79 -1.05
C TYR A 47 -20.19 -6.83 -0.58
N LEU A 48 -19.30 -7.21 -1.50
CA LEU A 48 -17.87 -7.05 -1.41
C LEU A 48 -17.49 -5.76 -2.16
N LEU A 49 -16.97 -4.76 -1.45
CA LEU A 49 -16.48 -3.52 -2.02
C LEU A 49 -14.97 -3.58 -2.20
N LEU A 50 -14.51 -3.42 -3.43
CA LEU A 50 -13.10 -3.28 -3.78
C LEU A 50 -12.79 -1.82 -4.13
N CYS A 51 -11.66 -1.32 -3.64
CA CYS A 51 -11.21 0.03 -3.88
C CYS A 51 -9.69 0.10 -4.02
N ASN A 52 -9.18 1.00 -4.87
CA ASN A 52 -7.75 1.29 -4.93
C ASN A 52 -7.27 1.99 -3.64
N HIS A 53 -5.99 1.83 -3.33
CA HIS A 53 -5.39 2.31 -2.09
C HIS A 53 -4.35 3.41 -2.34
N THR A 54 -4.67 4.62 -1.89
CA THR A 54 -3.88 5.83 -2.12
C THR A 54 -3.45 6.51 -0.82
N THR A 55 -4.30 6.57 0.21
CA THR A 55 -4.03 7.27 1.48
C THR A 55 -4.27 6.40 2.71
N ASN A 56 -3.79 6.82 3.87
CA ASN A 56 -4.12 6.15 5.14
C ASN A 56 -5.59 6.35 5.54
N TYR A 57 -6.30 7.27 4.88
CA TYR A 57 -7.67 7.66 5.20
C TYR A 57 -8.71 7.01 4.28
N ASP A 58 -8.29 6.18 3.32
CA ASP A 58 -9.19 5.52 2.36
C ASP A 58 -10.35 4.77 3.01
N PRO A 59 -10.16 4.01 4.13
CA PRO A 59 -11.29 3.38 4.82
C PRO A 59 -12.35 4.40 5.27
N VAL A 60 -11.95 5.62 5.62
CA VAL A 60 -12.88 6.69 6.00
C VAL A 60 -13.60 7.23 4.77
N PHE A 61 -12.89 7.50 3.67
CA PHE A 61 -13.51 7.99 2.43
C PHE A 61 -14.54 7.00 1.89
N VAL A 62 -14.18 5.72 1.80
CA VAL A 62 -15.08 4.63 1.37
C VAL A 62 -16.23 4.46 2.36
N GLY A 63 -15.96 4.51 3.67
CA GLY A 63 -17.01 4.40 4.69
C GLY A 63 -18.04 5.54 4.62
N LEU A 64 -17.60 6.77 4.33
CA LEU A 64 -18.48 7.92 4.15
C LEU A 64 -19.34 7.81 2.87
N ALA A 65 -18.79 7.25 1.79
CA ALA A 65 -19.53 6.97 0.57
C ALA A 65 -20.59 5.89 0.77
N ALA A 66 -20.24 4.81 1.48
CA ALA A 66 -21.16 3.72 1.80
C ALA A 66 -22.30 4.15 2.73
N SER A 67 -21.98 4.93 3.77
CA SER A 67 -22.92 5.30 4.85
C SER A 67 -23.67 4.09 5.46
N LYS A 68 -23.10 2.89 5.30
CA LYS A 68 -23.54 1.59 5.85
C LYS A 68 -22.33 0.93 6.49
N GLN A 69 -22.55 0.07 7.50
CA GLN A 69 -21.45 -0.65 8.15
C GLN A 69 -20.66 -1.47 7.14
N LEU A 70 -19.34 -1.22 7.09
CA LEU A 70 -18.37 -2.00 6.32
C LEU A 70 -17.37 -2.67 7.26
N TYR A 71 -17.13 -3.96 7.07
CA TYR A 71 -16.03 -4.66 7.73
C TYR A 71 -14.80 -4.61 6.83
N PHE A 72 -13.84 -3.77 7.20
CA PHE A 72 -12.60 -3.58 6.45
C PHE A 72 -11.58 -4.67 6.75
N VAL A 73 -10.86 -5.11 5.73
CA VAL A 73 -9.61 -5.85 5.90
C VAL A 73 -8.50 -4.87 6.29
N ALA A 74 -7.80 -5.15 7.38
CA ALA A 74 -6.74 -4.31 7.92
C ALA A 74 -5.48 -5.13 8.23
N SER A 75 -4.31 -4.48 8.13
CA SER A 75 -3.04 -5.09 8.54
C SER A 75 -3.03 -5.43 10.02
N GLU A 76 -2.43 -6.55 10.38
CA GLU A 76 -2.14 -6.95 11.77
C GLU A 76 -1.42 -5.86 12.60
N HIS A 77 -0.73 -4.92 11.95
CA HIS A 77 0.03 -3.88 12.63
C HIS A 77 -0.88 -2.95 13.46
N VAL A 78 -2.17 -2.86 13.14
CA VAL A 78 -3.15 -2.09 13.93
C VAL A 78 -3.45 -2.73 15.29
N THR A 79 -3.11 -4.01 15.48
CA THR A 79 -3.36 -4.75 16.73
C THR A 79 -2.32 -4.46 17.81
N ARG A 80 -1.14 -3.96 17.43
CA ARG A 80 0.01 -3.74 18.33
C ARG A 80 -0.27 -2.74 19.43
N ASN A 81 -1.00 -1.66 19.12
CA ASN A 81 -1.45 -0.72 20.14
C ASN A 81 -2.75 -1.25 20.74
N ARG A 82 -2.66 -1.82 21.94
CA ARG A 82 -3.80 -2.46 22.65
C ARG A 82 -5.01 -1.55 22.79
N PHE A 83 -4.80 -0.25 23.05
CA PHE A 83 -5.87 0.73 23.19
C PHE A 83 -6.54 1.03 21.85
N LEU A 84 -5.73 1.30 20.81
CA LEU A 84 -6.23 1.52 19.45
C LEU A 84 -6.98 0.28 18.94
N TRP A 85 -6.43 -0.91 19.16
CA TRP A 85 -7.06 -2.18 18.81
C TRP A 85 -8.38 -2.37 19.52
N ALA A 86 -8.44 -2.18 20.84
CA ALA A 86 -9.68 -2.32 21.60
C ALA A 86 -10.78 -1.39 21.05
N LEU A 87 -10.41 -0.14 20.75
CA LEU A 87 -11.31 0.85 20.17
C LEU A 87 -11.79 0.44 18.76
N LEU A 88 -10.86 0.15 17.84
CA LEU A 88 -11.19 -0.22 16.47
C LEU A 88 -11.99 -1.54 16.42
N ASN A 89 -11.66 -2.51 17.26
CA ASN A 89 -12.37 -3.78 17.32
C ASN A 89 -13.78 -3.62 17.93
N PHE A 90 -13.98 -2.69 18.86
CA PHE A 90 -15.30 -2.38 19.41
C PHE A 90 -16.22 -1.66 18.40
N ILE A 91 -15.64 -0.75 17.61
CA ILE A 91 -16.39 0.09 16.66
C ILE A 91 -16.58 -0.60 15.31
N PHE A 92 -15.50 -1.11 14.71
CA PHE A 92 -15.44 -1.56 13.32
C PHE A 92 -15.20 -3.05 13.15
N ALA A 93 -14.66 -3.74 14.16
CA ALA A 93 -14.27 -5.16 14.13
C ALA A 93 -13.52 -5.56 12.83
N PRO A 94 -12.36 -4.95 12.53
CA PRO A 94 -11.66 -5.16 11.26
C PRO A 94 -11.23 -6.62 11.08
N ILE A 95 -11.21 -7.10 9.85
CA ILE A 95 -10.72 -8.43 9.48
C ILE A 95 -9.20 -8.35 9.34
N ILE A 96 -8.46 -9.14 10.11
CA ILE A 96 -7.00 -9.00 10.17
C ILE A 96 -6.32 -9.78 9.04
N HIS A 97 -5.31 -9.17 8.42
CA HIS A 97 -4.43 -9.76 7.43
C HIS A 97 -2.96 -9.56 7.82
N GLN A 98 -2.16 -10.62 7.70
CA GLN A 98 -0.71 -10.59 7.96
C GLN A 98 0.02 -10.21 6.68
N LYS A 99 0.80 -9.12 6.70
CA LYS A 99 1.52 -8.66 5.50
C LYS A 99 2.61 -9.65 5.09
N GLY A 100 2.64 -10.04 3.83
CA GLY A 100 3.66 -10.97 3.31
C GLY A 100 3.39 -12.46 3.59
N LYS A 101 2.18 -12.82 4.05
CA LYS A 101 1.72 -14.21 4.20
C LYS A 101 0.45 -14.48 3.40
N ALA A 102 0.18 -15.76 3.11
CA ALA A 102 -1.05 -16.19 2.45
C ALA A 102 -2.29 -15.86 3.30
N GLY A 103 -3.30 -15.23 2.68
CA GLY A 103 -4.49 -14.69 3.34
C GLY A 103 -5.62 -15.68 3.65
N VAL A 104 -5.35 -16.99 3.80
CA VAL A 104 -6.41 -18.03 3.89
C VAL A 104 -7.43 -17.74 5.01
N ASN A 105 -6.94 -17.40 6.21
CA ASN A 105 -7.79 -17.07 7.35
C ASN A 105 -8.59 -15.77 7.13
N THR A 106 -7.96 -14.77 6.52
CA THR A 106 -8.60 -13.49 6.15
C THR A 106 -9.75 -13.74 5.17
N VAL A 107 -9.50 -14.51 4.12
CA VAL A 107 -10.51 -14.86 3.10
C VAL A 107 -11.67 -15.64 3.72
N ALA A 108 -11.39 -16.63 4.57
CA ALA A 108 -12.43 -17.39 5.25
C ALA A 108 -13.32 -16.49 6.11
N GLU A 109 -12.74 -15.52 6.82
CA GLU A 109 -13.51 -14.57 7.63
C GLU A 109 -14.34 -13.61 6.78
N MET A 110 -13.82 -13.12 5.65
CA MET A 110 -14.58 -12.30 4.70
C MET A 110 -15.81 -13.06 4.19
N LEU A 111 -15.64 -14.32 3.78
CA LEU A 111 -16.73 -15.16 3.31
C LEU A 111 -17.79 -15.42 4.39
N ARG A 112 -17.38 -15.59 5.66
CA ARG A 112 -18.31 -15.71 6.79
C ARG A 112 -19.13 -14.43 6.97
N CYS A 113 -18.50 -13.25 6.95
CA CYS A 113 -19.20 -11.97 7.04
C CYS A 113 -20.22 -11.79 5.92
N LEU A 114 -19.83 -12.07 4.67
CA LEU A 114 -20.70 -11.94 3.50
C LEU A 114 -21.88 -12.92 3.59
N LYS A 115 -21.63 -14.17 4.00
CA LYS A 115 -22.70 -15.17 4.23
C LYS A 115 -23.65 -14.79 5.36
N ALA A 116 -23.18 -14.05 6.36
CA ALA A 116 -24.00 -13.50 7.44
C ALA A 116 -24.80 -12.25 7.02
N GLY A 117 -24.74 -11.84 5.75
CA GLY A 117 -25.45 -10.66 5.24
C GLY A 117 -24.72 -9.33 5.50
N TYR A 118 -23.44 -9.37 5.87
CA TYR A 118 -22.67 -8.18 6.20
C TYR A 118 -21.77 -7.73 5.05
N ASN A 119 -21.62 -6.42 4.87
CA ASN A 119 -20.77 -5.85 3.83
C ASN A 119 -19.29 -5.88 4.22
N VAL A 120 -18.45 -6.23 3.27
CA VAL A 120 -16.99 -6.31 3.45
C VAL A 120 -16.32 -5.36 2.48
N ALA A 121 -15.27 -4.67 2.92
CA ALA A 121 -14.46 -3.83 2.06
C ALA A 121 -12.98 -4.23 2.15
N ILE A 122 -12.30 -4.27 1.01
CA ILE A 122 -10.88 -4.57 0.93
C ILE A 122 -10.21 -3.71 -0.14
N PHE A 123 -8.97 -3.33 0.13
CA PHE A 123 -8.07 -2.73 -0.84
C PHE A 123 -7.19 -3.85 -1.40
N PRO A 124 -7.46 -4.36 -2.62
CA PRO A 124 -6.89 -5.63 -3.08
C PRO A 124 -5.37 -5.57 -3.29
N GLU A 125 -4.82 -4.38 -3.51
CA GLU A 125 -3.37 -4.10 -3.60
C GLU A 125 -2.59 -4.48 -2.32
N GLY A 126 -3.24 -4.50 -1.15
CA GLY A 126 -2.60 -4.74 0.15
C GLY A 126 -1.61 -3.67 0.61
N ASN A 127 -1.28 -2.71 -0.25
CA ASN A 127 -0.43 -1.56 -0.01
C ASN A 127 -1.04 -0.33 -0.67
N ARG A 128 -0.72 0.85 -0.11
CA ARG A 128 -0.94 2.10 -0.81
C ARG A 128 0.04 2.21 -1.96
N SER A 129 -0.41 2.79 -3.06
CA SER A 129 0.43 3.17 -4.19
C SER A 129 1.71 3.87 -3.72
N PHE A 130 2.84 3.40 -4.23
CA PHE A 130 4.16 3.96 -3.93
C PHE A 130 4.44 5.20 -4.75
N ASN A 131 4.05 5.18 -6.02
CA ASN A 131 4.45 6.15 -7.02
C ASN A 131 3.28 6.97 -7.60
N GLY A 132 2.02 6.60 -7.33
CA GLY A 132 0.82 7.26 -7.85
C GLY A 132 0.04 6.43 -8.87
N ILE A 133 0.54 5.25 -9.22
CA ILE A 133 -0.14 4.27 -10.06
C ILE A 133 -0.68 3.15 -9.16
N THR A 134 -1.87 2.65 -9.49
CA THR A 134 -2.49 1.51 -8.80
C THR A 134 -1.60 0.26 -8.92
N LEU A 135 -1.37 -0.41 -7.79
CA LEU A 135 -0.54 -1.61 -7.73
C LEU A 135 -1.31 -2.84 -8.25
N PRO A 136 -0.60 -3.88 -8.71
CA PRO A 136 -1.22 -5.15 -9.00
C PRO A 136 -1.75 -5.80 -7.72
N PHE A 137 -2.71 -6.71 -7.87
CA PHE A 137 -3.24 -7.53 -6.80
C PHE A 137 -3.24 -9.02 -7.17
N LEU A 138 -3.47 -9.88 -6.18
CA LEU A 138 -3.46 -11.33 -6.39
C LEU A 138 -4.66 -11.78 -7.23
N SER A 139 -4.45 -12.61 -8.25
CA SER A 139 -5.52 -13.19 -9.09
C SER A 139 -6.59 -13.96 -8.31
N THR A 140 -6.33 -14.34 -7.07
CA THR A 140 -7.33 -14.95 -6.18
C THR A 140 -8.48 -14.02 -5.80
N ILE A 141 -8.36 -12.71 -6.03
CA ILE A 141 -9.41 -11.72 -5.72
C ILE A 141 -10.65 -11.93 -6.61
N GLY A 142 -10.49 -12.21 -7.91
CA GLY A 142 -11.61 -12.53 -8.80
C GLY A 142 -12.36 -13.78 -8.35
N LYS A 143 -11.62 -14.84 -7.97
CA LYS A 143 -12.18 -16.05 -7.37
C LYS A 143 -12.94 -15.78 -6.08
N LEU A 144 -12.42 -14.90 -5.22
CA LEU A 144 -13.08 -14.48 -3.99
C LEU A 144 -14.41 -13.77 -4.29
N ALA A 145 -14.40 -12.80 -5.22
CA ALA A 145 -15.60 -12.07 -5.61
C ALA A 145 -16.69 -13.04 -6.12
N ARG A 146 -16.34 -13.95 -7.04
CA ARG A 146 -17.28 -14.96 -7.57
C ARG A 146 -17.80 -15.92 -6.51
N LYS A 147 -16.91 -16.48 -5.68
CA LYS A 147 -17.29 -17.47 -4.66
C LYS A 147 -17.96 -16.86 -3.43
N SER A 148 -17.97 -15.53 -3.30
CA SER A 148 -18.57 -14.86 -2.16
C SER A 148 -20.09 -15.02 -2.08
N GLY A 149 -20.76 -15.18 -3.23
CA GLY A 149 -22.22 -15.14 -3.32
C GLY A 149 -22.82 -13.76 -3.01
N ALA A 150 -22.01 -12.72 -2.95
CA ALA A 150 -22.41 -11.33 -2.72
C ALA A 150 -22.20 -10.50 -4.00
N LYS A 151 -22.84 -9.33 -4.09
CA LYS A 151 -22.55 -8.37 -5.17
C LYS A 151 -21.10 -7.89 -5.06
N LEU A 152 -20.47 -7.55 -6.18
CA LEU A 152 -19.16 -6.90 -6.20
C LEU A 152 -19.35 -5.42 -6.54
N ILE A 153 -18.85 -4.53 -5.70
CA ILE A 153 -18.79 -3.10 -5.98
C ILE A 153 -17.34 -2.73 -6.26
N THR A 154 -17.08 -2.10 -7.39
CA THR A 154 -15.79 -1.46 -7.69
C THR A 154 -15.93 0.05 -7.47
N TYR A 155 -15.09 0.59 -6.60
CA TYR A 155 -15.12 1.99 -6.20
C TYR A 155 -13.72 2.58 -6.31
N LYS A 156 -13.58 3.75 -6.93
CA LYS A 156 -12.27 4.33 -7.22
C LYS A 156 -12.07 5.65 -6.49
N LEU A 157 -10.91 5.82 -5.85
CA LEU A 157 -10.44 7.07 -5.27
C LEU A 157 -9.44 7.75 -6.21
N GLU A 158 -9.71 9.01 -6.54
CA GLU A 158 -8.87 9.86 -7.38
C GLU A 158 -8.39 11.07 -6.56
N GLY A 159 -7.18 11.56 -6.87
CA GLY A 159 -6.54 12.67 -6.14
C GLY A 159 -6.03 12.30 -4.73
N GLY A 160 -6.29 11.08 -4.26
CA GLY A 160 -5.81 10.59 -2.97
C GLY A 160 -4.28 10.55 -2.89
N TYR A 161 -3.61 10.04 -3.94
CA TYR A 161 -2.14 9.96 -3.94
C TYR A 161 -1.49 11.34 -3.78
N LEU A 162 -1.93 12.35 -4.54
CA LEU A 162 -1.37 13.71 -4.44
C LEU A 162 -1.74 14.43 -3.12
N THR A 163 -2.81 13.99 -2.45
CA THR A 163 -3.25 14.50 -1.14
C THR A 163 -2.34 14.03 0.00
N GLN A 164 -1.99 12.75 0.02
CA GLN A 164 -1.11 12.16 1.04
C GLN A 164 -0.25 11.06 0.40
N PRO A 165 0.76 11.42 -0.41
CA PRO A 165 1.67 10.43 -0.97
C PRO A 165 2.31 9.63 0.16
N ARG A 166 2.61 8.36 -0.10
CA ARG A 166 3.17 7.47 0.92
C ARG A 166 4.39 8.06 1.60
N TRP A 167 5.29 8.65 0.81
CA TRP A 167 6.54 9.29 1.22
C TRP A 167 6.37 10.63 1.94
N SER A 168 5.22 11.29 1.83
CA SER A 168 5.03 12.63 2.39
C SER A 168 4.80 12.62 3.91
N PHE A 169 5.30 13.65 4.57
CA PHE A 169 5.13 13.91 6.01
C PHE A 169 4.01 14.91 6.32
N THR A 170 3.38 15.47 5.29
CA THR A 170 2.33 16.48 5.43
C THR A 170 1.11 16.09 4.61
N LEU A 171 -0.02 16.72 4.92
CA LEU A 171 -1.22 16.61 4.11
C LEU A 171 -1.29 17.80 3.16
N ARG A 172 -1.70 17.51 1.93
CA ARG A 172 -1.97 18.52 0.91
C ARG A 172 -3.48 18.67 0.72
N ARG A 173 -3.91 19.88 0.42
CA ARG A 173 -5.31 20.20 0.10
C ARG A 173 -5.42 20.32 -1.41
N GLY A 174 -6.07 19.35 -2.05
CA GLY A 174 -6.47 19.38 -3.45
C GLY A 174 -7.93 18.98 -3.60
N LYS A 175 -8.27 18.25 -4.66
CA LYS A 175 -9.56 17.56 -4.84
C LYS A 175 -9.36 16.08 -4.60
N LEU A 176 -10.22 15.47 -3.78
CA LEU A 176 -10.28 14.03 -3.61
C LEU A 176 -11.68 13.58 -4.02
N ALA A 177 -11.74 12.70 -5.02
CA ALA A 177 -13.00 12.18 -5.54
C ALA A 177 -13.12 10.68 -5.25
N GLY A 178 -14.29 10.24 -4.83
CA GLY A 178 -14.66 8.83 -4.79
C GLY A 178 -15.75 8.55 -5.82
N LYS A 179 -15.52 7.58 -6.69
CA LYS A 179 -16.42 7.27 -7.81
C LYS A 179 -16.91 5.84 -7.73
N LEU A 180 -18.22 5.65 -7.88
CA LEU A 180 -18.78 4.33 -8.12
C LEU A 180 -18.49 3.97 -9.58
N VAL A 181 -17.75 2.89 -9.81
CA VAL A 181 -17.39 2.47 -11.17
C VAL A 181 -18.39 1.44 -11.68
N HIS A 182 -18.61 0.36 -10.92
CA HIS A 182 -19.57 -0.67 -11.29
C HIS A 182 -20.17 -1.38 -10.06
N VAL A 183 -21.38 -1.93 -10.25
CA VAL A 183 -22.04 -2.85 -9.33
C VAL A 183 -22.32 -4.13 -10.10
N TYR A 184 -21.50 -5.15 -9.88
CA TYR A 184 -21.69 -6.47 -10.48
C TYR A 184 -22.66 -7.27 -9.61
N ASP A 185 -23.78 -7.67 -10.20
CA ASP A 185 -24.75 -8.54 -9.53
C ASP A 185 -24.25 -9.99 -9.49
N THR A 186 -24.84 -10.80 -8.60
CA THR A 186 -24.38 -12.17 -8.37
C THR A 186 -24.47 -13.06 -9.61
N ASP A 187 -25.45 -12.82 -10.48
CA ASP A 187 -25.67 -13.63 -11.68
C ASP A 187 -24.69 -13.26 -12.80
N GLU A 188 -24.34 -11.98 -12.92
CA GLU A 188 -23.26 -11.50 -13.78
C GLU A 188 -21.92 -12.15 -13.38
N LEU A 189 -21.57 -12.13 -12.08
CA LEU A 189 -20.34 -12.75 -11.58
C LEU A 189 -20.28 -14.27 -11.79
N LYS A 190 -21.43 -14.97 -11.74
CA LYS A 190 -21.48 -16.42 -12.03
C LYS A 190 -21.19 -16.71 -13.49
N GLY A 191 -21.64 -15.83 -14.39
CA GLY A 191 -21.42 -15.93 -15.84
C GLY A 191 -19.98 -15.65 -16.27
N MET A 192 -19.21 -14.92 -15.47
CA MET A 192 -17.80 -14.65 -15.71
C MET A 192 -16.88 -15.74 -15.16
N THR A 193 -15.68 -15.88 -15.73
CA THR A 193 -14.55 -16.64 -15.20
C THR A 193 -13.80 -15.86 -14.11
N ASP A 194 -12.94 -16.53 -13.34
CA ASP A 194 -12.13 -15.85 -12.31
C ASP A 194 -11.24 -14.74 -12.94
N ASP A 195 -10.71 -14.97 -14.14
CA ASP A 195 -9.81 -14.05 -14.84
C ASP A 195 -10.53 -12.88 -15.51
N GLU A 196 -11.75 -13.08 -16.03
CA GLU A 196 -12.59 -11.99 -16.50
C GLU A 196 -12.96 -11.04 -15.36
N VAL A 197 -13.26 -11.58 -14.18
CA VAL A 197 -13.54 -10.77 -12.98
C VAL A 197 -12.28 -10.02 -12.54
N ASN A 198 -11.10 -10.66 -12.56
CA ASN A 198 -9.84 -9.96 -12.27
C ASN A 198 -9.59 -8.80 -13.25
N SER A 199 -9.75 -9.04 -14.55
CA SER A 199 -9.57 -8.02 -15.59
C SER A 199 -10.55 -6.84 -15.41
N ALA A 200 -11.81 -7.14 -15.05
CA ALA A 200 -12.81 -6.13 -14.76
C ALA A 200 -12.45 -5.29 -13.52
N ILE A 201 -12.01 -5.94 -12.44
CA ILE A 201 -11.55 -5.26 -11.22
C ILE A 201 -10.33 -4.39 -11.50
N GLU A 202 -9.34 -4.91 -12.23
CA GLU A 202 -8.13 -4.16 -12.59
C GLU A 202 -8.49 -2.90 -13.37
N ARG A 203 -9.30 -3.03 -14.43
CA ARG A 203 -9.78 -1.89 -15.22
C ARG A 203 -10.54 -0.88 -14.36
N ASP A 204 -11.44 -1.33 -13.49
CA ASP A 204 -12.31 -0.45 -12.73
C ASP A 204 -11.56 0.29 -11.62
N LEU A 205 -10.57 -0.34 -10.99
CA LEU A 205 -9.80 0.25 -9.90
C LEU A 205 -8.57 1.03 -10.39
N TYR A 206 -8.14 0.82 -11.64
CA TYR A 206 -6.94 1.45 -12.18
C TYR A 206 -7.03 2.98 -12.11
N GLU A 207 -6.02 3.54 -11.47
CA GLU A 207 -5.77 4.97 -11.40
C GLU A 207 -4.28 5.23 -11.67
N ASP A 208 -4.04 6.22 -12.53
CA ASP A 208 -2.76 6.89 -12.72
C ASP A 208 -2.94 8.35 -12.31
N ALA A 209 -2.44 8.69 -11.12
CA ALA A 209 -2.64 10.01 -10.54
C ALA A 209 -2.06 11.14 -11.40
N PHE A 210 -1.07 10.88 -12.25
CA PHE A 210 -0.45 11.90 -13.10
C PHE A 210 -1.19 12.09 -14.41
N LYS A 211 -1.76 11.03 -15.00
CA LYS A 211 -2.68 11.19 -16.15
C LYS A 211 -3.94 11.95 -15.76
N THR A 212 -4.52 11.63 -14.61
CA THR A 212 -5.66 12.40 -14.07
C THR A 212 -5.28 13.86 -13.86
N GLN A 213 -4.06 14.11 -13.38
CA GLN A 213 -3.57 15.47 -13.19
C GLN A 213 -3.31 16.23 -14.50
N GLU A 214 -2.79 15.57 -15.53
CA GLU A 214 -2.61 16.18 -16.85
C GLU A 214 -3.94 16.68 -17.41
N ALA A 215 -5.03 15.94 -17.17
CA ALA A 215 -6.37 16.31 -17.60
C ALA A 215 -7.04 17.37 -16.69
N GLU A 216 -6.94 17.23 -15.36
CA GLU A 216 -7.69 18.10 -14.42
C GLU A 216 -6.90 19.35 -13.97
N HIS A 217 -5.57 19.28 -13.95
CA HIS A 217 -4.64 20.35 -13.55
C HIS A 217 -5.03 21.07 -12.23
N ILE A 218 -5.21 20.29 -11.17
CA ILE A 218 -5.63 20.73 -9.83
C ILE A 218 -4.42 20.86 -8.91
N PRO A 219 -4.22 22.01 -8.24
CA PRO A 219 -3.12 22.17 -7.29
C PRO A 219 -3.42 21.46 -5.96
N PHE A 220 -2.43 20.72 -5.46
CA PHE A 220 -2.41 20.07 -4.16
C PHE A 220 -1.52 20.88 -3.20
N LYS A 221 -2.13 21.88 -2.57
CA LYS A 221 -1.43 22.89 -1.75
C LYS A 221 -1.01 22.32 -0.40
N GLY A 222 0.23 22.55 0.00
CA GLY A 222 0.76 22.02 1.25
C GLY A 222 2.08 22.65 1.66
N LYS A 223 2.70 22.08 2.70
CA LYS A 223 4.05 22.44 3.16
C LYS A 223 4.98 21.26 2.94
N ARG A 224 6.27 21.50 2.73
CA ARG A 224 7.28 20.43 2.58
C ARG A 224 6.87 19.45 1.48
N LEU A 225 6.57 20.01 0.30
CA LEU A 225 6.04 19.28 -0.83
C LEU A 225 6.97 18.14 -1.27
N ALA A 226 8.28 18.34 -1.27
CA ALA A 226 9.28 17.33 -1.63
C ALA A 226 9.82 16.50 -0.46
N TYR A 227 9.61 16.95 0.78
CA TYR A 227 10.24 16.31 1.94
C TYR A 227 9.78 14.85 2.10
N GLY A 228 10.75 13.93 2.10
CA GLY A 228 10.55 12.50 2.15
C GLY A 228 10.63 11.79 0.80
N LEU A 229 10.79 12.50 -0.32
CA LEU A 229 10.89 11.89 -1.66
C LEU A 229 11.98 10.82 -1.75
N GLU A 230 13.08 10.94 -1.02
CA GLU A 230 14.15 9.94 -0.99
C GLU A 230 13.72 8.59 -0.39
N THR A 231 12.57 8.52 0.30
CA THR A 231 11.98 7.24 0.76
C THR A 231 11.30 6.45 -0.36
N THR A 232 11.06 7.07 -1.52
CA THR A 232 10.52 6.42 -2.73
C THR A 232 11.48 6.48 -3.90
N LEU A 233 12.18 7.60 -4.11
CA LEU A 233 13.19 7.79 -5.15
C LEU A 233 14.58 7.50 -4.59
N PHE A 234 15.19 6.37 -4.95
CA PHE A 234 16.49 5.96 -4.41
C PHE A 234 17.65 6.16 -5.38
N MET A 235 17.40 6.33 -6.69
CA MET A 235 18.45 6.42 -7.70
C MET A 235 18.49 7.78 -8.38
N CYS A 236 19.65 8.42 -8.43
CA CYS A 236 19.83 9.69 -9.14
C CYS A 236 19.79 9.49 -10.68
N PRO A 237 19.00 10.27 -11.44
CA PRO A 237 18.89 10.13 -12.90
C PRO A 237 20.15 10.59 -13.63
N LYS A 238 20.95 11.48 -13.03
CA LYS A 238 22.20 11.98 -13.61
C LYS A 238 23.37 11.02 -13.43
N CYS A 239 23.61 10.54 -12.20
CA CYS A 239 24.81 9.76 -11.86
C CYS A 239 24.54 8.29 -11.55
N ARG A 240 23.28 7.85 -11.53
CA ARG A 240 22.82 6.49 -11.19
C ARG A 240 23.21 5.97 -9.80
N ARG A 241 23.86 6.76 -8.96
CA ARG A 241 24.15 6.35 -7.57
C ARG A 241 22.86 6.18 -6.77
N ILE A 242 22.83 5.11 -5.98
CA ILE A 242 21.73 4.74 -5.10
C ILE A 242 21.95 5.35 -3.71
N GLY A 243 20.89 5.86 -3.07
CA GLY A 243 20.91 6.37 -1.69
C GLY A 243 21.48 7.78 -1.50
N GLN A 244 21.88 8.45 -2.59
CA GLN A 244 22.52 9.77 -2.55
C GLN A 244 21.57 10.95 -2.74
N LEU A 245 20.26 10.69 -2.81
CA LEU A 245 19.23 11.72 -2.94
C LEU A 245 18.83 12.25 -1.57
N LYS A 246 18.66 13.57 -1.46
CA LYS A 246 18.18 14.28 -0.27
C LYS A 246 17.07 15.23 -0.67
N SER A 247 15.96 15.20 0.04
CA SER A 247 14.88 16.15 -0.17
C SER A 247 14.97 17.37 0.74
N SER A 248 14.34 18.46 0.31
CA SER A 248 14.15 19.69 1.07
C SER A 248 12.66 20.07 1.07
N ASN A 249 12.32 21.33 1.32
CA ASN A 249 10.93 21.79 1.33
C ASN A 249 10.23 21.49 -0.01
N THR A 250 10.79 21.98 -1.13
CA THR A 250 10.24 21.77 -2.48
C THR A 250 11.22 21.07 -3.41
N GLY A 251 12.49 20.94 -3.04
CA GLY A 251 13.51 20.34 -3.90
C GLY A 251 13.89 18.91 -3.53
N ILE A 252 14.54 18.24 -4.47
CA ILE A 252 15.34 17.04 -4.26
C ILE A 252 16.69 17.23 -4.94
N SER A 253 17.79 16.87 -4.27
CA SER A 253 19.14 17.03 -4.79
C SER A 253 20.00 15.79 -4.57
N CYS A 254 21.10 15.71 -5.32
CA CYS A 254 22.11 14.67 -5.21
C CYS A 254 23.50 15.29 -5.07
N GLU A 255 24.42 14.59 -4.40
CA GLU A 255 25.82 14.98 -4.24
C GLU A 255 26.57 15.20 -5.58
N CYS A 256 26.09 14.65 -6.70
CA CYS A 256 26.64 14.90 -8.03
C CYS A 256 26.25 16.27 -8.64
N GLY A 257 25.55 17.11 -7.86
CA GLY A 257 25.03 18.41 -8.28
C GLY A 257 23.75 18.33 -9.11
N TYR A 258 23.05 17.19 -9.14
CA TYR A 258 21.70 17.14 -9.71
C TYR A 258 20.70 17.75 -8.72
N SER A 259 19.71 18.48 -9.22
CA SER A 259 18.60 19.04 -8.42
C SER A 259 17.31 19.11 -9.22
N ALA A 260 16.17 18.86 -8.59
CA ALA A 260 14.85 19.04 -9.20
C ALA A 260 13.87 19.66 -8.20
N GLU A 261 12.89 20.44 -8.69
CA GLU A 261 11.87 21.09 -7.87
C GLU A 261 10.51 20.43 -8.06
N TYR A 262 9.87 20.03 -6.96
CA TYR A 262 8.55 19.41 -6.89
C TYR A 262 7.46 20.47 -6.67
N ASN A 263 6.49 20.54 -7.57
CA ASN A 263 5.44 21.56 -7.55
C ASN A 263 4.10 21.07 -6.96
N GLU A 264 3.11 21.96 -6.84
CA GLU A 264 1.77 21.64 -6.31
C GLU A 264 0.94 20.74 -7.24
N TYR A 265 1.36 20.55 -8.49
CA TYR A 265 0.70 19.67 -9.45
C TYR A 265 1.23 18.24 -9.38
N GLY A 266 2.33 18.02 -8.65
CA GLY A 266 2.92 16.69 -8.49
C GLY A 266 4.01 16.37 -9.51
N GLU A 267 4.51 17.38 -10.21
CA GLU A 267 5.59 17.26 -11.20
C GLU A 267 6.92 17.68 -10.57
N LEU A 268 8.01 17.11 -11.09
CA LEU A 268 9.39 17.51 -10.83
C LEU A 268 9.95 18.25 -12.05
N THR A 269 10.40 19.49 -11.86
CA THR A 269 11.15 20.24 -12.88
C THR A 269 12.64 19.96 -12.70
N CYS A 270 13.26 19.36 -13.71
CA CYS A 270 14.69 19.05 -13.76
C CYS A 270 15.54 20.28 -14.11
N PRO A 271 16.89 20.24 -13.96
CA PRO A 271 17.76 21.38 -14.24
C PRO A 271 17.70 21.91 -15.68
N ASP A 272 17.40 21.03 -16.63
CA ASP A 272 17.25 21.35 -18.06
C ASP A 272 15.85 21.88 -18.42
N GLY A 273 14.99 22.06 -17.42
CA GLY A 273 13.60 22.50 -17.60
C GLY A 273 12.63 21.38 -17.96
N THR A 274 13.10 20.15 -18.16
CA THR A 274 12.20 19.02 -18.43
C THR A 274 11.37 18.68 -17.20
N LYS A 275 10.13 18.26 -17.44
CA LYS A 275 9.23 17.82 -16.38
C LYS A 275 9.19 16.30 -16.31
N THR A 276 9.18 15.76 -15.10
CA THR A 276 8.99 14.33 -14.84
C THR A 276 8.02 14.13 -13.68
N THR A 277 7.60 12.89 -13.45
CA THR A 277 6.71 12.50 -12.37
C THR A 277 7.38 11.47 -11.46
N ILE A 278 6.81 11.24 -10.28
CA ILE A 278 7.31 10.18 -9.40
C ILE A 278 7.19 8.81 -10.07
N ALA A 279 6.11 8.56 -10.83
CA ALA A 279 5.95 7.32 -11.58
C ALA A 279 7.03 7.14 -12.66
N ALA A 280 7.33 8.19 -13.45
CA ALA A 280 8.35 8.10 -14.48
C ALA A 280 9.75 7.87 -13.90
N TRP A 281 10.10 8.54 -12.81
CA TRP A 281 11.37 8.33 -12.12
C TRP A 281 11.42 6.94 -11.46
N ASP A 282 10.32 6.49 -10.85
CA ASP A 282 10.21 5.15 -10.26
C ASP A 282 10.40 4.03 -11.31
N ALA A 283 9.85 4.21 -12.52
CA ALA A 283 10.09 3.30 -13.63
C ALA A 283 11.59 3.27 -14.03
N PHE A 284 12.22 4.45 -14.17
CA PHE A 284 13.64 4.57 -14.47
C PHE A 284 14.53 3.86 -13.44
N GLN A 285 14.29 4.05 -12.14
CA GLN A 285 15.12 3.43 -11.10
C GLN A 285 14.92 1.91 -11.03
N ARG A 286 13.71 1.42 -11.31
CA ARG A 286 13.41 -0.02 -11.34
C ARG A 286 14.12 -0.69 -12.51
N GLU A 287 14.01 -0.13 -13.71
CA GLU A 287 14.71 -0.62 -14.91
C GLU A 287 16.24 -0.56 -14.73
N SER A 288 16.75 0.53 -14.17
CA SER A 288 18.19 0.70 -13.96
C SER A 288 18.74 -0.28 -12.92
N LEU A 289 18.00 -0.51 -11.84
CA LEU A 289 18.37 -1.50 -10.83
C LEU A 289 18.36 -2.93 -11.40
N GLU A 290 17.35 -3.27 -12.21
CA GLU A 290 17.27 -4.58 -12.87
C GLU A 290 18.47 -4.81 -13.79
N LYS A 291 18.83 -3.82 -14.62
CA LYS A 291 20.04 -3.90 -15.48
C LYS A 291 21.32 -4.06 -14.66
N GLU A 292 21.42 -3.33 -13.54
CA GLU A 292 22.59 -3.42 -12.66
C GLU A 292 22.74 -4.80 -12.02
N ILE A 293 21.63 -5.37 -11.53
CA ILE A 293 21.56 -6.73 -10.99
C ILE A 293 21.92 -7.76 -12.05
N MET A 294 21.32 -7.68 -13.24
CA MET A 294 21.58 -8.62 -14.34
C MET A 294 23.04 -8.59 -14.80
N THR A 295 23.64 -7.40 -14.88
CA THR A 295 25.05 -7.23 -15.26
C THR A 295 25.98 -7.82 -14.19
N ALA A 296 25.67 -7.59 -12.92
CA ALA A 296 26.42 -8.16 -11.79
C ALA A 296 26.30 -9.68 -11.73
N ASN A 297 25.10 -10.24 -11.93
CA ASN A 297 24.87 -11.69 -12.02
C ASN A 297 25.65 -12.31 -13.18
N ALA A 298 25.60 -11.73 -14.38
CA ALA A 298 26.31 -12.26 -15.55
C ALA A 298 27.84 -12.29 -15.36
N SER A 299 28.38 -11.38 -14.56
CA SER A 299 29.80 -11.30 -14.22
C SER A 299 30.19 -12.05 -12.95
N HIS A 300 29.25 -12.76 -12.30
CA HIS A 300 29.44 -13.41 -10.99
C HIS A 300 30.05 -12.46 -9.95
N SER A 301 29.59 -11.21 -9.95
CA SER A 301 30.15 -10.16 -9.13
C SER A 301 29.62 -10.23 -7.69
N ASP A 302 30.52 -10.45 -6.74
CA ASP A 302 30.22 -10.40 -5.30
C ASP A 302 30.24 -8.97 -4.74
N ARG A 303 29.84 -7.99 -5.58
CA ARG A 303 29.85 -6.58 -5.19
C ARG A 303 28.56 -6.22 -4.47
N VAL A 304 28.70 -5.42 -3.41
CA VAL A 304 27.57 -4.74 -2.79
C VAL A 304 27.03 -3.69 -3.76
N ILE A 305 25.75 -3.81 -4.14
CA ILE A 305 25.05 -2.85 -5.00
C ILE A 305 24.64 -1.62 -4.16
N PHE A 306 24.11 -1.86 -2.96
CA PHE A 306 23.82 -0.83 -1.98
C PHE A 306 23.71 -1.42 -0.58
N GLU A 307 23.90 -0.56 0.43
CA GLU A 307 23.83 -0.94 1.84
C GLU A 307 23.29 0.20 2.71
N ASP A 308 22.78 -0.14 3.90
CA ASP A 308 22.41 0.82 4.94
C ASP A 308 22.62 0.24 6.35
N GLU A 309 22.88 1.11 7.33
CA GLU A 309 22.71 0.75 8.75
C GLU A 309 21.21 0.65 9.09
N ILE A 310 20.83 -0.47 9.68
CA ILE A 310 19.45 -0.79 10.04
C ILE A 310 19.30 -1.17 11.51
N LYS A 311 18.06 -1.16 11.98
CA LYS A 311 17.61 -1.80 13.22
C LYS A 311 16.76 -3.01 12.84
N LEU A 312 17.28 -4.21 13.06
CA LEU A 312 16.57 -5.46 12.90
C LEU A 312 15.77 -5.77 14.17
N GLN A 313 14.50 -6.12 13.99
CA GLN A 313 13.60 -6.49 15.09
C GLN A 313 12.91 -7.81 14.80
N ARG A 314 12.98 -8.76 15.74
CA ARG A 314 12.19 -10.00 15.68
C ARG A 314 10.84 -9.76 16.31
N ILE A 315 9.78 -10.10 15.60
CA ILE A 315 8.40 -9.95 16.04
C ILE A 315 7.84 -11.33 16.39
N SER A 316 7.24 -11.44 17.57
CA SER A 316 6.56 -12.65 18.03
C SER A 316 5.10 -12.70 17.58
N ASN A 317 4.44 -13.83 17.83
CA ASN A 317 3.06 -14.07 17.38
C ASN A 317 2.03 -13.13 18.02
N ASP A 318 2.31 -12.56 19.19
CA ASP A 318 1.48 -11.53 19.83
C ASP A 318 1.84 -10.10 19.37
N HIS A 319 2.69 -10.00 18.35
CA HIS A 319 3.26 -8.80 17.78
C HIS A 319 4.16 -7.97 18.72
N ALA A 320 4.67 -8.56 19.80
CA ALA A 320 5.71 -7.95 20.62
C ALA A 320 7.09 -8.06 19.95
N VAL A 321 7.90 -7.00 20.10
CA VAL A 321 9.31 -7.03 19.73
C VAL A 321 10.05 -7.87 20.77
N THR A 322 10.66 -8.97 20.34
CA THR A 322 11.38 -9.92 21.22
C THR A 322 12.88 -9.69 21.19
N GLU A 323 13.41 -9.30 20.05
CA GLU A 323 14.82 -8.99 19.87
C GLU A 323 14.95 -7.69 19.08
N SER A 324 15.97 -6.90 19.40
CA SER A 324 16.28 -5.69 18.63
C SER A 324 17.77 -5.41 18.65
N ARG A 325 18.38 -5.32 17.47
CA ARG A 325 19.80 -4.98 17.31
C ARG A 325 20.02 -4.06 16.12
N LYS A 326 21.09 -3.27 16.19
CA LYS A 326 21.62 -2.55 15.03
C LYS A 326 22.54 -3.47 14.23
N THR A 327 22.50 -3.38 12.92
CA THR A 327 23.35 -4.16 12.01
C THR A 327 23.35 -3.52 10.63
N GLU A 328 24.10 -4.09 9.70
CA GLU A 328 24.13 -3.67 8.30
C GLU A 328 23.19 -4.54 7.48
N LEU A 329 22.54 -3.92 6.49
CA LEU A 329 21.79 -4.61 5.46
C LEU A 329 22.49 -4.31 4.12
N ARG A 330 22.92 -5.35 3.43
CA ARG A 330 23.63 -5.24 2.14
C ARG A 330 22.87 -6.00 1.06
N ALA A 331 22.77 -5.42 -0.12
CA ALA A 331 22.15 -6.05 -1.28
C ALA A 331 23.22 -6.39 -2.34
N PHE A 332 23.22 -7.65 -2.77
CA PHE A 332 24.09 -8.20 -3.81
C PHE A 332 23.28 -8.46 -5.08
N CYS A 333 23.81 -9.13 -6.09
CA CYS A 333 23.05 -9.39 -7.32
C CYS A 333 22.02 -10.54 -7.21
N ASP A 334 22.15 -11.36 -6.19
CA ASP A 334 21.42 -12.61 -6.00
C ASP A 334 20.78 -12.73 -4.60
N HIS A 335 21.30 -12.01 -3.61
CA HIS A 335 20.90 -12.16 -2.22
C HIS A 335 20.97 -10.84 -1.44
N ILE A 336 20.53 -10.90 -0.17
CA ILE A 336 20.80 -9.85 0.82
C ILE A 336 21.57 -10.44 2.01
N GLU A 337 22.39 -9.62 2.66
CA GLU A 337 23.03 -9.96 3.93
C GLU A 337 22.46 -9.07 5.04
N ILE A 338 22.15 -9.68 6.19
CA ILE A 338 21.73 -8.98 7.41
C ILE A 338 22.72 -9.29 8.52
N GLY A 339 23.69 -8.39 8.72
CA GLY A 339 24.90 -8.73 9.48
C GLY A 339 25.60 -9.92 8.83
N ASP A 340 25.91 -10.96 9.61
CA ASP A 340 26.62 -12.15 9.13
C ASP A 340 25.71 -13.19 8.45
N ARG A 341 24.42 -12.89 8.27
CA ARG A 341 23.44 -13.84 7.71
C ARG A 341 23.16 -13.52 6.24
N LYS A 342 23.59 -14.40 5.33
CA LYS A 342 23.14 -14.46 3.93
C LYS A 342 21.68 -14.94 3.88
N LEU A 343 20.85 -14.25 3.10
CA LEU A 343 19.46 -14.60 2.83
C LEU A 343 19.22 -14.54 1.32
N CYS A 344 18.95 -15.69 0.73
CA CYS A 344 18.48 -15.77 -0.63
C CYS A 344 16.96 -15.48 -0.70
N PRO A 345 16.44 -15.04 -1.86
CA PRO A 345 15.01 -14.81 -2.05
C PRO A 345 14.12 -16.01 -1.68
N SER A 346 14.63 -17.24 -1.82
CA SER A 346 13.96 -18.48 -1.41
C SER A 346 13.79 -18.63 0.11
N ASP A 347 14.67 -18.01 0.89
CA ASP A 347 14.69 -18.11 2.36
C ASP A 347 13.64 -17.19 3.00
N VAL A 348 12.95 -16.40 2.17
CA VAL A 348 11.95 -15.42 2.58
C VAL A 348 10.59 -15.77 1.98
N THR A 349 9.56 -15.95 2.81
CA THR A 349 8.21 -16.24 2.28
C THR A 349 7.61 -15.05 1.52
N GLY A 350 7.97 -13.83 1.95
CA GLY A 350 7.49 -12.59 1.36
C GLY A 350 8.15 -11.37 1.99
N MET A 351 8.35 -10.32 1.20
CA MET A 351 8.82 -9.02 1.63
C MET A 351 7.75 -7.96 1.33
N ALA A 352 7.52 -7.03 2.25
CA ALA A 352 6.59 -5.93 2.05
C ALA A 352 7.06 -4.67 2.78
N VAL A 353 6.67 -3.50 2.28
CA VAL A 353 6.88 -2.23 3.00
C VAL A 353 5.67 -1.92 3.89
N HIS A 354 5.92 -1.62 5.15
CA HIS A 354 4.96 -1.04 6.09
C HIS A 354 5.26 0.45 6.33
N SER A 355 4.20 1.25 6.48
CA SER A 355 4.31 2.71 6.62
C SER A 355 5.18 3.32 5.52
N ARG A 356 6.19 4.14 5.83
CA ARG A 356 7.10 4.75 4.85
C ARG A 356 8.36 3.92 4.58
N ASN A 357 8.95 3.36 5.62
CA ASN A 357 10.36 2.99 5.65
C ASN A 357 10.64 1.72 6.48
N THR A 358 9.65 0.84 6.67
CA THR A 358 9.84 -0.42 7.39
C THR A 358 9.65 -1.58 6.43
N ILE A 359 10.64 -2.46 6.31
CA ILE A 359 10.49 -3.71 5.59
C ILE A 359 9.97 -4.75 6.58
N VAL A 360 8.97 -5.52 6.16
CA VAL A 360 8.43 -6.67 6.89
C VAL A 360 8.75 -7.90 6.07
N THR A 361 9.41 -8.87 6.69
CA THR A 361 9.79 -10.13 6.04
C THR A 361 9.57 -11.31 6.99
N HIS A 362 9.51 -12.50 6.43
CA HIS A 362 9.30 -13.74 7.17
C HIS A 362 10.30 -14.80 6.72
N ASP A 363 10.90 -15.45 7.70
CA ASP A 363 11.78 -16.60 7.49
C ASP A 363 10.97 -17.79 6.99
N ALA A 364 11.41 -18.39 5.88
CA ALA A 364 10.72 -19.53 5.27
C ALA A 364 10.85 -20.82 6.08
N GLU A 365 11.96 -21.00 6.80
CA GLU A 365 12.23 -22.19 7.60
C GLU A 365 11.55 -22.11 8.96
N THR A 366 11.77 -21.01 9.68
CA THR A 366 11.27 -20.88 11.06
C THR A 366 9.90 -20.22 11.16
N GLY A 367 9.42 -19.59 10.09
CA GLY A 367 8.18 -18.80 10.07
C GLY A 367 8.25 -17.50 10.88
N ALA A 368 9.43 -17.12 11.38
CA ALA A 368 9.64 -15.97 12.24
C ALA A 368 9.47 -14.66 11.45
N GLN A 369 8.81 -13.68 12.07
CA GLN A 369 8.60 -12.36 11.47
C GLN A 369 9.73 -11.41 11.86
N TYR A 370 10.25 -10.68 10.88
CA TYR A 370 11.26 -9.65 11.08
C TYR A 370 10.77 -8.30 10.54
N GLU A 371 11.07 -7.24 11.29
CA GLU A 371 10.99 -5.87 10.83
C GLU A 371 12.39 -5.30 10.68
N ILE A 372 12.67 -4.76 9.51
CA ILE A 372 13.88 -4.01 9.23
C ILE A 372 13.52 -2.54 9.12
N LYS A 373 14.10 -1.74 10.02
CA LYS A 373 13.86 -0.30 10.09
C LYS A 373 15.17 0.43 9.83
N GLY A 374 15.09 1.55 9.12
CA GLY A 374 16.21 2.47 9.05
C GLY A 374 16.59 3.06 10.40
N THR A 375 17.83 3.52 10.50
CA THR A 375 18.31 4.32 11.64
C THR A 375 17.72 5.73 11.68
N ASN A 376 17.17 6.20 10.56
CA ASN A 376 16.47 7.47 10.43
C ASN A 376 15.12 7.30 9.70
N GLU A 377 14.30 8.35 9.73
CA GLU A 377 12.95 8.35 9.14
C GLU A 377 12.91 8.39 7.60
N LEU A 378 14.06 8.58 6.95
CA LEU A 378 14.23 8.74 5.51
C LEU A 378 14.85 7.50 4.83
N PHE A 379 15.03 6.40 5.57
CA PHE A 379 15.46 5.12 5.00
C PHE A 379 14.52 4.67 3.87
N ASN A 380 15.12 4.34 2.73
CA ASN A 380 14.38 3.86 1.57
C ASN A 380 14.22 2.34 1.68
N ALA A 381 13.06 1.89 2.12
CA ALA A 381 12.72 0.47 2.16
C ALA A 381 12.36 -0.09 0.76
N LEU A 382 12.02 0.78 -0.20
CA LEU A 382 11.52 0.40 -1.51
C LEU A 382 12.63 -0.22 -2.39
N LYS A 383 13.88 0.28 -2.30
CA LYS A 383 15.02 -0.28 -3.03
C LYS A 383 15.26 -1.77 -2.71
N TYR A 384 15.08 -2.16 -1.45
CA TYR A 384 15.21 -3.57 -1.03
C TYR A 384 14.01 -4.41 -1.48
N LEU A 385 12.80 -3.85 -1.48
CA LEU A 385 11.63 -4.55 -2.01
C LEU A 385 11.80 -4.81 -3.51
N TYR A 386 12.23 -3.82 -4.29
CA TYR A 386 12.46 -3.98 -5.73
C TYR A 386 13.59 -4.96 -6.01
N HIS A 387 14.68 -4.88 -5.25
CA HIS A 387 15.75 -5.87 -5.32
C HIS A 387 15.25 -7.29 -5.06
N TYR A 388 14.46 -7.51 -4.00
CA TYR A 388 13.86 -8.81 -3.70
C TYR A 388 12.93 -9.29 -4.82
N GLU A 389 12.10 -8.42 -5.39
CA GLU A 389 11.21 -8.78 -6.52
C GLU A 389 11.99 -9.21 -7.76
N ILE A 390 13.08 -8.49 -8.09
CA ILE A 390 13.94 -8.77 -9.25
C ILE A 390 14.73 -10.07 -9.05
N THR A 391 15.34 -10.26 -7.88
CA THR A 391 16.12 -11.47 -7.59
C THR A 391 15.23 -12.70 -7.48
N LYS A 392 14.04 -12.56 -6.88
CA LYS A 392 13.05 -13.65 -6.81
C LYS A 392 12.57 -14.12 -8.19
N SER A 393 12.37 -13.22 -9.15
CA SER A 393 11.93 -13.59 -10.51
C SER A 393 13.02 -14.31 -11.31
N GLN A 394 14.29 -14.11 -10.95
CA GLN A 394 15.46 -14.75 -11.56
C GLN A 394 15.81 -16.10 -10.92
N ALA A 395 15.13 -16.50 -9.84
CA ALA A 395 15.47 -17.66 -9.01
C ALA A 395 16.94 -17.64 -8.52
N SER A 396 17.46 -16.44 -8.23
CA SER A 396 18.87 -16.22 -7.86
C SER A 396 19.17 -16.48 -6.37
N CYS A 397 20.44 -16.80 -6.11
CA CYS A 397 21.19 -17.08 -4.87
C CYS A 397 22.67 -17.30 -5.32
#